data_AF-A0A920RC43-F1
#
_entry.id   AF-A0A920RC43-F1
#
_cell.length_a   1.000
_cell.length_b   1.000
_cell.length_c   1.000
_cell.angle_alpha   90.00
_cell.angle_beta   90.00
_cell.angle_gamma   90.00
#
_symmetry.space_group_name_H-M   'P 1'
#
loop_
_entity.id
_entity.type
_entity.pdbx_description
1 polymer ?
#
loop_
_entity_poly.entity_id
_entity_poly.type
_entity_poly.pdbx_seq_one_letter_code
_entity_poly.pdbx_strand_id
1 'polypeptide(L)'
;MESAIKSFAVDTVYHVAAYKQVPMVEKNIVEGAQNNIFGTLISAQAAEKFSVKNFVLISTDKAVRPTNFMGATKRFAEQVLQALAQRESSTKFSMVRFGNVLGSSGSVVPLFRRQISTGGPVTVTHPEVTRYFMTVQEAAQLVIQAGSMATGGDVFVLDMHEPIRIVDLAKKMVHLMGYDIKDENSYRGDIAIEYTGLRPGEKLYEELLIGESVTGTEHPKIMRAEEETLSWETLDSLLSRLESACQNIDLFEIRSVLMEAVDGFEPKEEASDPLWEIYYANYNKDPSQTAESQEQKVTPLFPD
;
A
#
# COMPACT_ATOMS: atom_id res chain seq x y z
N MET A 1 -14.75 -6.23 16.21
CA MET A 1 -14.15 -7.50 15.76
C MET A 1 -14.34 -8.62 16.78
N GLU A 2 -13.85 -8.45 18.02
CA GLU A 2 -13.98 -9.45 19.10
C GLU A 2 -15.40 -10.03 19.25
N SER A 3 -16.42 -9.17 19.37
CA SER A 3 -17.81 -9.61 19.50
C SER A 3 -18.28 -10.47 18.32
N ALA A 4 -17.84 -10.17 17.10
CA ALA A 4 -18.17 -10.96 15.92
C ALA A 4 -17.47 -12.32 15.94
N ILE A 5 -16.16 -12.35 16.22
CA ILE A 5 -15.39 -13.60 16.33
C ILE A 5 -16.03 -14.55 17.35
N LYS A 6 -16.33 -14.01 18.54
CA LYS A 6 -16.95 -14.79 19.62
C LYS A 6 -18.37 -15.26 19.28
N SER A 7 -19.21 -14.38 18.74
CA SER A 7 -20.63 -14.68 18.51
C SER A 7 -20.85 -15.71 17.40
N PHE A 8 -19.99 -15.68 16.37
CA PHE A 8 -20.10 -16.59 15.22
C PHE A 8 -19.13 -17.77 15.26
N ALA A 9 -18.35 -17.92 16.34
CA ALA A 9 -17.33 -18.95 16.50
C ALA A 9 -16.41 -19.04 15.26
N VAL A 10 -15.83 -17.89 14.89
CA VAL A 10 -15.05 -17.76 13.65
C VAL A 10 -13.78 -18.59 13.73
N ASP A 11 -13.61 -19.55 12.81
CA ASP A 11 -12.42 -20.40 12.72
C ASP A 11 -11.29 -19.76 11.89
N THR A 12 -11.61 -18.90 10.93
CA THR A 12 -10.62 -18.32 10.01
C THR A 12 -10.98 -16.88 9.65
N VAL A 13 -9.97 -16.01 9.69
CA VAL A 13 -10.09 -14.60 9.32
C VAL A 13 -9.23 -14.34 8.08
N TYR A 14 -9.86 -13.83 7.01
CA TYR A 14 -9.16 -13.26 5.87
C TYR A 14 -9.16 -11.73 5.98
N HIS A 15 -8.04 -11.15 6.38
CA HIS A 15 -7.90 -9.71 6.58
C HIS A 15 -7.52 -8.99 5.29
N VAL A 16 -8.54 -8.41 4.64
CA VAL A 16 -8.46 -7.70 3.35
C VAL A 16 -8.56 -6.17 3.50
N ALA A 17 -8.73 -5.66 4.72
CA ALA A 17 -8.93 -4.23 4.97
C ALA A 17 -7.59 -3.49 5.01
N ALA A 18 -7.40 -2.51 4.12
CA ALA A 18 -6.22 -1.65 4.08
C ALA A 18 -6.45 -0.44 3.16
N TYR A 19 -5.70 0.63 3.39
CA TYR A 19 -5.46 1.66 2.39
C TYR A 19 -4.35 1.20 1.45
N LYS A 20 -4.66 1.16 0.16
CA LYS A 20 -3.77 0.62 -0.90
C LYS A 20 -3.34 1.64 -1.95
N GLN A 21 -3.94 2.83 -1.96
CA GLN A 21 -3.66 3.83 -2.98
C GLN A 21 -2.41 4.61 -2.59
N VAL A 22 -1.29 4.33 -3.26
CA VAL A 22 0.01 4.96 -2.97
C VAL A 22 -0.11 6.48 -2.85
N PRO A 23 -0.64 7.23 -3.84
CA PRO A 23 -0.70 8.70 -3.74
C PRO A 23 -1.57 9.23 -2.60
N MET A 24 -2.51 8.42 -2.10
CA MET A 24 -3.35 8.81 -0.96
C MET A 24 -2.58 8.60 0.33
N VAL A 25 -1.91 7.46 0.51
CA VAL A 25 -1.16 7.18 1.75
C VAL A 25 0.10 8.04 1.86
N GLU A 26 0.78 8.36 0.74
CA GLU A 26 1.92 9.31 0.74
C GLU A 26 1.54 10.70 1.32
N LYS A 27 0.26 11.07 1.23
CA LYS A 27 -0.28 12.34 1.74
C LYS A 27 -1.07 12.20 3.04
N ASN A 28 -1.20 11.00 3.59
CA ASN A 28 -2.01 10.70 4.77
C ASN A 28 -1.31 9.58 5.53
N ILE A 29 -0.07 9.85 5.92
CA ILE A 29 0.84 8.82 6.45
C ILE A 29 0.35 8.36 7.83
N VAL A 30 -0.23 9.27 8.63
CA VAL A 30 -0.81 8.94 9.93
C VAL A 30 -1.95 7.95 9.76
N GLU A 31 -2.92 8.24 8.89
CA GLU A 31 -4.05 7.34 8.60
C GLU A 31 -3.58 6.04 7.95
N GLY A 32 -2.55 6.10 7.10
CA GLY A 32 -1.90 4.94 6.52
C GLY A 32 -1.35 4.00 7.58
N ALA A 33 -0.57 4.52 8.53
CA ALA A 33 -0.01 3.76 9.64
C ALA A 33 -1.09 3.23 10.59
N GLN A 34 -2.01 4.09 11.02
CA GLN A 34 -3.14 3.71 11.88
C GLN A 34 -3.99 2.59 11.28
N ASN A 35 -4.41 2.75 10.01
CA ASN A 35 -5.28 1.77 9.39
C ASN A 35 -4.55 0.47 9.03
N ASN A 36 -3.37 0.55 8.39
CA ASN A 36 -2.70 -0.64 7.88
C ASN A 36 -1.95 -1.41 8.98
N ILE A 37 -1.28 -0.73 9.92
CA ILE A 37 -0.47 -1.36 10.97
C ILE A 37 -1.34 -1.65 12.18
N PHE A 38 -1.88 -0.62 12.82
CA PHE A 38 -2.64 -0.80 14.07
C PHE A 38 -3.98 -1.50 13.84
N GLY A 39 -4.65 -1.24 12.71
CA GLY A 39 -5.83 -2.01 12.30
C GLY A 39 -5.54 -3.50 12.16
N THR A 40 -4.37 -3.86 11.61
CA THR A 40 -3.91 -5.26 11.53
C THR A 40 -3.60 -5.82 12.92
N LEU A 41 -2.82 -5.09 13.74
CA LEU A 41 -2.44 -5.50 15.10
C LEU A 41 -3.67 -5.82 15.96
N ILE A 42 -4.64 -4.90 16.01
CA ILE A 42 -5.87 -5.05 16.79
C ILE A 42 -6.67 -6.25 16.30
N SER A 43 -6.76 -6.44 14.98
CA SER A 43 -7.48 -7.56 14.37
C SER A 43 -6.80 -8.91 14.67
N ALA A 44 -5.48 -8.96 14.62
CA ALA A 44 -4.68 -10.14 14.90
C ALA A 44 -4.73 -10.53 16.37
N GLN A 45 -4.59 -9.56 17.29
CA GLN A 45 -4.73 -9.79 18.74
C GLN A 45 -6.13 -10.26 19.11
N ALA A 46 -7.18 -9.73 18.47
CA ALA A 46 -8.54 -10.21 18.67
C ALA A 46 -8.69 -11.67 18.20
N ALA A 47 -8.06 -12.05 17.08
CA ALA A 47 -8.08 -13.42 16.58
C ALA A 47 -7.35 -14.39 17.54
N GLU A 48 -6.18 -13.99 18.04
CA GLU A 48 -5.41 -14.74 19.04
C GLU A 48 -6.19 -14.95 20.33
N LYS A 49 -6.77 -13.88 20.89
CA LYS A 49 -7.53 -13.90 22.15
C LYS A 49 -8.69 -14.89 22.14
N PHE A 50 -9.30 -15.12 20.99
CA PHE A 50 -10.42 -16.05 20.81
C PHE A 50 -10.02 -17.35 20.10
N SER A 51 -8.71 -17.62 19.98
CA SER A 51 -8.16 -18.86 19.41
C SER A 51 -8.70 -19.19 18.02
N VAL A 52 -8.83 -18.16 17.16
CA VAL A 52 -9.10 -18.35 15.73
C VAL A 52 -8.00 -19.24 15.15
N LYS A 53 -8.34 -20.26 14.35
CA LYS A 53 -7.33 -21.23 13.87
C LYS A 53 -6.36 -20.60 12.88
N ASN A 54 -6.87 -19.84 11.91
CA ASN A 54 -6.05 -19.22 10.87
C ASN A 54 -6.39 -17.74 10.71
N PHE A 55 -5.35 -16.90 10.65
CA PHE A 55 -5.45 -15.49 10.31
C PHE A 55 -4.58 -15.22 9.08
N VAL A 56 -5.21 -14.86 7.98
CA VAL A 56 -4.54 -14.64 6.68
C VAL A 56 -4.61 -13.15 6.35
N LEU A 57 -3.47 -12.47 6.35
CA LEU A 57 -3.34 -11.10 5.90
C LEU A 57 -3.09 -11.05 4.40
N ILE A 58 -3.89 -10.26 3.68
CA ILE A 58 -3.56 -9.92 2.29
C ILE A 58 -2.50 -8.84 2.29
N SER A 59 -1.36 -9.16 1.69
CA SER A 59 -0.25 -8.25 1.46
C SER A 59 -0.09 -7.96 -0.04
N THR A 60 1.02 -7.33 -0.42
CA THR A 60 1.25 -6.80 -1.77
C THR A 60 2.72 -6.91 -2.13
N ASP A 61 3.00 -7.03 -3.42
CA ASP A 61 4.33 -6.81 -4.00
C ASP A 61 5.02 -5.52 -3.51
N LYS A 62 4.27 -4.45 -3.26
CA LYS A 62 4.80 -3.16 -2.76
C LYS A 62 5.38 -3.22 -1.35
N ALA A 63 5.13 -4.29 -0.59
CA ALA A 63 5.76 -4.53 0.70
C ALA A 63 7.21 -5.02 0.55
N VAL A 64 7.62 -5.40 -0.66
CA VAL A 64 8.98 -5.85 -1.01
C VAL A 64 9.85 -4.64 -1.32
N ARG A 65 10.90 -4.40 -0.52
CA ARG A 65 11.80 -3.22 -0.63
C ARG A 65 11.01 -1.93 -0.89
N PRO A 66 10.13 -1.53 0.03
CA PRO A 66 9.16 -0.47 -0.26
C PRO A 66 9.87 0.85 -0.60
N THR A 67 9.33 1.59 -1.57
CA THR A 67 9.79 2.95 -1.92
C THR A 67 8.73 4.01 -1.59
N ASN A 68 7.67 3.60 -0.90
CA ASN A 68 6.51 4.40 -0.55
C ASN A 68 5.97 3.95 0.82
N PHE A 69 5.36 4.86 1.57
CA PHE A 69 4.79 4.65 2.89
C PHE A 69 3.65 3.62 2.87
N MET A 70 2.89 3.52 1.77
CA MET A 70 1.87 2.46 1.62
C MET A 70 2.50 1.06 1.71
N GLY A 71 3.55 0.82 0.94
CA GLY A 71 4.31 -0.42 0.97
C GLY A 71 4.96 -0.68 2.32
N ALA A 72 5.58 0.35 2.91
CA ALA A 72 6.22 0.25 4.23
C ALA A 72 5.23 -0.12 5.34
N THR A 73 4.06 0.52 5.38
CA THR A 73 3.01 0.18 6.36
C THR A 73 2.47 -1.23 6.18
N LYS A 74 2.38 -1.72 4.93
CA LYS A 74 2.02 -3.11 4.65
C LYS A 74 3.11 -4.09 5.09
N ARG A 75 4.39 -3.77 4.87
CA ARG A 75 5.51 -4.60 5.33
C ARG A 75 5.60 -4.66 6.85
N PHE A 76 5.42 -3.53 7.54
CA PHE A 76 5.33 -3.49 9.00
C PHE A 76 4.16 -4.35 9.51
N ALA A 77 2.99 -4.30 8.84
CA ALA A 77 1.86 -5.17 9.19
C ALA A 77 2.17 -6.67 9.04
N GLU A 78 3.03 -7.07 8.08
CA GLU A 78 3.52 -8.45 8.01
C GLU A 78 4.41 -8.78 9.22
N GLN A 79 5.33 -7.89 9.58
CA GLN A 79 6.22 -8.07 10.73
C GLN A 79 5.44 -8.20 12.04
N VAL A 80 4.31 -7.49 12.18
CA VAL A 80 3.37 -7.67 13.30
C VAL A 80 2.89 -9.11 13.41
N LEU A 81 2.43 -9.70 12.31
CA LEU A 81 1.96 -11.09 12.30
C LEU A 81 3.10 -12.08 12.51
N GLN A 82 4.27 -11.81 11.96
CA GLN A 82 5.46 -12.65 12.16
C GLN A 82 5.88 -12.68 13.63
N ALA A 83 5.96 -11.52 14.29
CA ALA A 83 6.29 -11.43 15.71
C ALA A 83 5.21 -12.06 16.60
N LEU A 84 3.92 -11.91 16.25
CA LEU A 84 2.84 -12.61 16.94
C LEU A 84 2.94 -14.13 16.79
N ALA A 85 3.33 -14.62 15.61
CA ALA A 85 3.51 -16.06 15.38
C ALA A 85 4.71 -16.66 16.13
N GLN A 86 5.69 -15.86 16.54
CA GLN A 86 6.79 -16.29 17.39
C GLN A 86 6.38 -16.48 18.85
N ARG A 87 5.28 -15.84 19.27
CA ARG A 87 4.66 -16.12 20.57
C ARG A 87 4.01 -17.50 20.47
N GLU A 88 3.98 -18.26 21.56
CA GLU A 88 3.23 -19.53 21.61
C GLU A 88 1.71 -19.26 21.47
N SER A 89 1.27 -19.09 20.22
CA SER A 89 -0.10 -18.77 19.85
C SER A 89 -0.80 -19.98 19.25
N SER A 90 -2.06 -20.18 19.61
CA SER A 90 -2.91 -21.19 18.95
C SER A 90 -3.35 -20.77 17.55
N THR A 91 -3.23 -19.48 17.23
CA THR A 91 -3.61 -18.91 15.94
C THR A 91 -2.44 -18.95 14.97
N LYS A 92 -2.67 -19.54 13.79
CA LYS A 92 -1.69 -19.55 12.71
C LYS A 92 -1.82 -18.28 11.89
N PHE A 93 -0.87 -17.36 12.08
CA PHE A 93 -0.76 -16.16 11.25
C PHE A 93 -0.05 -16.47 9.94
N SER A 94 -0.54 -15.93 8.84
CA SER A 94 0.10 -16.01 7.54
C SER A 94 -0.19 -14.77 6.71
N MET A 95 0.68 -14.49 5.75
CA MET A 95 0.59 -13.37 4.85
C MET A 95 0.64 -13.90 3.41
N VAL A 96 -0.13 -13.32 2.51
CA VAL A 96 -0.10 -13.69 1.09
C VAL A 96 0.20 -12.44 0.26
N ARG A 97 1.36 -12.43 -0.39
CA ARG A 97 1.79 -11.37 -1.31
C ARG A 97 1.43 -11.74 -2.75
N PHE A 98 0.86 -10.76 -3.44
CA PHE A 98 0.69 -10.77 -4.88
C PHE A 98 0.60 -9.33 -5.38
N GLY A 99 0.81 -9.14 -6.67
CA GLY A 99 0.71 -7.88 -7.38
C GLY A 99 -0.72 -7.48 -7.74
N ASN A 100 -0.89 -6.91 -8.93
CA ASN A 100 -2.16 -6.29 -9.30
C ASN A 100 -3.24 -7.33 -9.61
N VAL A 101 -4.47 -7.00 -9.21
CA VAL A 101 -5.67 -7.77 -9.57
C VAL A 101 -6.44 -7.02 -10.66
N LEU A 102 -6.72 -7.72 -11.75
CA LEU A 102 -7.45 -7.18 -12.91
C LEU A 102 -8.83 -6.67 -12.49
N GLY A 103 -9.16 -5.45 -12.92
CA GLY A 103 -10.46 -4.82 -12.67
C GLY A 103 -10.70 -4.39 -11.21
N SER A 104 -9.67 -4.42 -10.35
CA SER A 104 -9.82 -3.96 -8.96
C SER A 104 -10.13 -2.46 -8.87
N SER A 105 -10.84 -2.04 -7.82
CA SER A 105 -11.25 -0.65 -7.62
C SER A 105 -10.05 0.31 -7.63
N GLY A 106 -10.18 1.39 -8.40
CA GLY A 106 -9.14 2.42 -8.56
C GLY A 106 -7.86 1.92 -9.24
N SER A 107 -7.93 0.84 -10.02
CA SER A 107 -6.79 0.35 -10.81
C SER A 107 -6.74 0.92 -12.23
N VAL A 108 -5.68 0.60 -12.95
CA VAL A 108 -5.39 1.11 -14.29
C VAL A 108 -6.43 0.70 -15.34
N VAL A 109 -7.01 -0.51 -15.23
CA VAL A 109 -7.99 -1.03 -16.21
C VAL A 109 -9.29 -0.21 -16.20
N PRO A 110 -9.96 0.03 -15.05
CA PRO A 110 -11.09 0.96 -14.99
C PRO A 110 -10.76 2.38 -15.48
N LEU A 111 -9.54 2.88 -15.19
CA LEU A 111 -9.09 4.20 -15.65
C LEU A 111 -9.02 4.25 -17.19
N PHE A 112 -8.34 3.29 -17.81
CA PHE A 112 -8.23 3.21 -19.27
C PHE A 112 -9.59 3.06 -19.92
N ARG A 113 -10.45 2.19 -19.38
CA ARG A 113 -11.82 2.05 -19.88
C ARG A 113 -12.58 3.38 -19.85
N ARG A 114 -12.46 4.15 -18.77
CA ARG A 114 -13.08 5.48 -18.66
C ARG A 114 -12.50 6.44 -19.70
N GLN A 115 -11.17 6.52 -19.79
CA GLN A 115 -10.46 7.40 -20.72
C GLN A 115 -10.83 7.11 -22.17
N ILE A 116 -10.83 5.85 -22.58
CA ILE A 116 -11.19 5.42 -23.94
C ILE A 116 -12.65 5.78 -24.23
N SER A 117 -13.58 5.47 -23.31
CA SER A 117 -15.00 5.81 -23.48
C SER A 117 -15.27 7.32 -23.57
N THR A 118 -14.38 8.16 -23.04
CA THR A 118 -14.48 9.63 -23.14
C THR A 118 -13.70 10.23 -24.31
N GLY A 119 -13.13 9.41 -25.20
CA GLY A 119 -12.38 9.86 -26.39
C GLY A 119 -10.87 10.03 -26.19
N GLY A 120 -10.32 9.52 -25.09
CA GLY A 120 -8.89 9.61 -24.76
C GLY A 120 -8.46 11.00 -24.27
N PRO A 121 -7.15 11.23 -24.13
CA PRO A 121 -6.06 10.27 -24.27
C PRO A 121 -6.02 9.23 -23.15
N VAL A 122 -5.39 8.09 -23.40
CA VAL A 122 -5.04 7.11 -22.36
C VAL A 122 -3.71 7.51 -21.74
N THR A 123 -3.67 7.63 -20.42
CA THR A 123 -2.47 8.12 -19.71
C THR A 123 -1.65 6.96 -19.14
N VAL A 124 -0.42 6.81 -19.58
CA VAL A 124 0.54 5.82 -19.06
C VAL A 124 1.63 6.55 -18.29
N THR A 125 2.08 6.05 -17.14
CA THR A 125 3.07 6.75 -16.33
C THR A 125 4.46 6.73 -16.97
N HIS A 126 4.90 5.58 -17.49
CA HIS A 126 6.19 5.45 -18.16
C HIS A 126 6.13 4.37 -19.27
N PRO A 127 6.85 4.52 -20.40
CA PRO A 127 6.84 3.53 -21.48
C PRO A 127 7.30 2.12 -21.05
N GLU A 128 8.20 2.05 -20.07
CA GLU A 128 8.79 0.79 -19.59
C GLU A 128 8.11 0.22 -18.34
N VAL A 129 7.07 0.87 -17.80
CA VAL A 129 6.45 0.41 -16.54
C VAL A 129 5.76 -0.93 -16.74
N THR A 130 6.05 -1.89 -15.85
CA THR A 130 5.44 -3.23 -15.87
C THR A 130 4.77 -3.57 -14.55
N ARG A 131 3.73 -4.39 -14.60
CA ARG A 131 3.04 -4.89 -13.42
C ARG A 131 2.65 -6.35 -13.60
N TYR A 132 2.68 -7.11 -12.52
CA TYR A 132 2.12 -8.46 -12.47
C TYR A 132 0.60 -8.38 -12.37
N PHE A 133 -0.10 -9.22 -13.11
CA PHE A 133 -1.56 -9.27 -13.10
C PHE A 133 -2.08 -10.68 -12.92
N MET A 134 -3.16 -10.79 -12.17
CA MET A 134 -3.94 -12.01 -12.02
C MET A 134 -5.43 -11.65 -11.91
N THR A 135 -6.32 -12.59 -12.18
CA THR A 135 -7.75 -12.38 -11.95
C THR A 135 -8.10 -12.44 -10.46
N VAL A 136 -9.23 -11.83 -10.08
CA VAL A 136 -9.74 -11.90 -8.68
C VAL A 136 -10.00 -13.33 -8.25
N GLN A 137 -10.54 -14.16 -9.17
CA GLN A 137 -10.90 -15.54 -8.88
C GLN A 137 -9.67 -16.41 -8.60
N GLU A 138 -8.65 -16.30 -9.45
CA GLU A 138 -7.37 -16.99 -9.24
C GLU A 138 -6.70 -16.54 -7.92
N ALA A 139 -6.62 -15.23 -7.67
CA ALA A 139 -6.01 -14.71 -6.45
C ALA A 139 -6.75 -15.21 -5.19
N ALA A 140 -8.09 -15.16 -5.19
CA ALA A 140 -8.89 -15.64 -4.06
C ALA A 140 -8.70 -17.15 -3.81
N GLN A 141 -8.68 -17.96 -4.87
CA GLN A 141 -8.46 -19.41 -4.76
C GLN A 141 -7.07 -19.72 -4.18
N LEU A 142 -6.03 -19.05 -4.67
CA LEU A 142 -4.66 -19.25 -4.20
C LEU A 142 -4.48 -18.77 -2.76
N VAL A 143 -5.10 -17.65 -2.37
CA VAL A 143 -5.09 -17.15 -0.98
C VAL A 143 -5.73 -18.16 -0.02
N ILE A 144 -6.87 -18.75 -0.39
CA ILE A 144 -7.55 -19.75 0.45
C ILE A 144 -6.65 -20.98 0.63
N GLN A 145 -6.03 -21.46 -0.45
CA GLN A 145 -5.11 -22.61 -0.42
C GLN A 145 -3.85 -22.30 0.40
N ALA A 146 -3.24 -21.13 0.21
CA ALA A 146 -2.10 -20.67 1.01
C ALA A 146 -2.43 -20.66 2.50
N GLY A 147 -3.58 -20.09 2.87
CA GLY A 147 -4.05 -20.08 4.26
C GLY A 147 -4.23 -21.46 4.86
N SER A 148 -4.61 -22.47 4.07
CA SER A 148 -4.75 -23.86 4.54
C SER A 148 -3.41 -24.57 4.77
N MET A 149 -2.35 -24.13 4.07
CA MET A 149 -0.99 -24.67 4.20
C MET A 149 -0.16 -23.97 5.29
N ALA A 150 -0.74 -22.98 5.97
CA ALA A 150 -0.04 -22.19 6.99
C ALA A 150 0.38 -23.07 8.19
N THR A 151 1.63 -22.90 8.58
CA THR A 151 2.25 -23.42 9.80
C THR A 151 2.40 -22.35 10.88
N GLY A 152 2.38 -21.07 10.51
CA GLY A 152 2.49 -19.92 11.40
C GLY A 152 3.69 -19.04 11.03
N GLY A 153 3.47 -17.74 10.89
CA GLY A 153 4.47 -16.76 10.47
C GLY A 153 4.81 -16.79 8.98
N ASP A 154 4.11 -17.61 8.18
CA ASP A 154 4.43 -17.84 6.77
C ASP A 154 4.17 -16.61 5.90
N VAL A 155 5.15 -16.26 5.06
CA VAL A 155 4.98 -15.29 3.97
C VAL A 155 4.84 -16.06 2.67
N PHE A 156 3.60 -16.21 2.18
CA PHE A 156 3.33 -16.81 0.89
C PHE A 156 3.44 -15.79 -0.24
N VAL A 157 3.98 -16.23 -1.37
CA VAL A 157 4.12 -15.43 -2.59
C VAL A 157 3.47 -16.19 -3.74
N LEU A 158 2.54 -15.54 -4.43
CA LEU A 158 1.84 -16.16 -5.55
C LEU A 158 2.63 -16.00 -6.84
N ASP A 159 2.73 -17.07 -7.61
CA ASP A 159 3.24 -17.01 -8.98
C ASP A 159 2.20 -16.31 -9.89
N MET A 160 2.63 -15.19 -10.48
CA MET A 160 1.82 -14.33 -11.35
C MET A 160 2.28 -14.35 -12.80
N HIS A 161 3.15 -15.29 -13.18
CA HIS A 161 3.79 -15.38 -14.49
C HIS A 161 4.57 -14.10 -14.84
N GLU A 162 4.77 -13.83 -16.14
CA GLU A 162 5.53 -12.68 -16.60
C GLU A 162 4.78 -11.35 -16.38
N PRO A 163 5.49 -10.27 -16.00
CA PRO A 163 4.88 -8.97 -15.83
C PRO A 163 4.48 -8.37 -17.18
N ILE A 164 3.38 -7.61 -17.21
CA ILE A 164 2.84 -7.00 -18.42
C ILE A 164 3.24 -5.54 -18.47
N ARG A 165 3.74 -5.06 -19.62
CA ARG A 165 3.98 -3.63 -19.84
C ARG A 165 2.64 -2.89 -19.89
N ILE A 166 2.51 -1.80 -19.13
CA ILE A 166 1.24 -1.05 -19.04
C ILE A 166 0.87 -0.39 -20.37
N VAL A 167 1.87 0.00 -21.18
CA VAL A 167 1.62 0.51 -22.53
C VAL A 167 0.99 -0.55 -23.44
N ASP A 168 1.40 -1.81 -23.34
CA ASP A 168 0.84 -2.90 -24.15
C ASP A 168 -0.60 -3.21 -23.71
N LEU A 169 -0.85 -3.16 -22.40
CA LEU A 169 -2.20 -3.26 -21.85
C LEU A 169 -3.10 -2.13 -22.39
N ALA A 170 -2.62 -0.88 -22.39
CA ALA A 170 -3.35 0.27 -22.93
C ALA A 170 -3.70 0.06 -24.41
N LYS A 171 -2.71 -0.29 -25.24
CA LYS A 171 -2.90 -0.57 -26.67
C LYS A 171 -3.94 -1.67 -26.92
N LYS A 172 -3.83 -2.78 -26.18
CA LYS A 172 -4.75 -3.90 -26.28
C LYS A 172 -6.18 -3.50 -25.89
N MET A 173 -6.33 -2.68 -24.85
CA MET A 173 -7.64 -2.18 -24.43
C MET A 173 -8.28 -1.25 -25.46
N VAL A 174 -7.51 -0.34 -26.07
CA VAL A 174 -7.99 0.54 -27.15
C VAL A 174 -8.54 -0.30 -28.30
N HIS A 175 -7.76 -1.28 -28.77
CA HIS A 175 -8.16 -2.17 -29.87
C HIS A 175 -9.40 -3.01 -29.53
N LEU A 176 -9.46 -3.60 -28.33
CA LEU A 176 -10.61 -4.40 -27.88
C LEU A 176 -11.89 -3.58 -27.72
N MET A 177 -11.78 -2.26 -27.54
CA MET A 177 -12.92 -1.33 -27.50
C MET A 177 -13.32 -0.81 -28.89
N GLY A 178 -12.68 -1.27 -29.96
CA GLY A 178 -13.03 -0.94 -31.35
C GLY A 178 -12.39 0.35 -31.87
N TYR A 179 -11.35 0.85 -31.21
CA TYR A 179 -10.62 2.06 -31.59
C TYR A 179 -9.21 1.73 -32.06
N ASP A 180 -8.62 2.62 -32.87
CA ASP A 180 -7.21 2.55 -33.27
C ASP A 180 -6.34 3.55 -32.49
N ILE A 181 -5.07 3.18 -32.30
CA ILE A 181 -4.09 4.06 -31.64
C ILE A 181 -3.72 5.23 -32.55
N LYS A 182 -3.71 6.43 -31.97
CA LYS A 182 -3.21 7.64 -32.61
C LYS A 182 -1.70 7.73 -32.41
N ASP A 183 -0.96 7.33 -33.43
CA ASP A 183 0.49 7.52 -33.56
C ASP A 183 0.85 8.14 -34.92
N GLU A 184 2.12 8.47 -35.12
CA GLU A 184 2.62 9.11 -36.34
C GLU A 184 2.41 8.29 -37.62
N ASN A 185 2.17 6.98 -37.50
CA ASN A 185 1.93 6.07 -38.61
C ASN A 185 0.43 5.83 -38.87
N SER A 186 -0.46 6.32 -38.00
CA SER A 186 -1.90 6.12 -38.09
C SER A 186 -2.59 7.21 -38.92
N TYR A 187 -3.08 6.85 -40.12
CA TYR A 187 -3.87 7.76 -40.98
C TYR A 187 -5.20 8.21 -40.35
N ARG A 188 -5.75 7.43 -39.40
CA ARG A 188 -7.08 7.63 -38.75
C ARG A 188 -7.09 7.31 -37.26
N GLY A 189 -5.98 7.44 -36.54
CA GLY A 189 -5.93 7.01 -35.14
C GLY A 189 -6.93 7.77 -34.24
N ASP A 190 -7.69 7.03 -33.44
CA ASP A 190 -8.78 7.55 -32.60
C ASP A 190 -8.27 8.01 -31.23
N ILE A 191 -7.42 7.20 -30.59
CA ILE A 191 -7.03 7.38 -29.18
C ILE A 191 -5.51 7.53 -29.05
N ALA A 192 -5.05 8.66 -28.52
CA ALA A 192 -3.63 8.87 -28.20
C ALA A 192 -3.24 8.20 -26.87
N ILE A 193 -1.98 7.82 -26.75
CA ILE A 193 -1.33 7.45 -25.48
C ILE A 193 -0.42 8.60 -25.06
N GLU A 194 -0.66 9.15 -23.87
CA GLU A 194 0.17 10.20 -23.29
C GLU A 194 0.96 9.68 -22.10
N TYR A 195 2.25 10.05 -22.04
CA TYR A 195 3.11 9.71 -20.93
C TYR A 195 3.11 10.81 -19.88
N THR A 196 2.66 10.51 -18.67
CA THR A 196 2.50 11.51 -17.59
C THR A 196 3.69 11.59 -16.65
N GLY A 197 4.68 10.70 -16.79
CA GLY A 197 5.75 10.52 -15.81
C GLY A 197 5.34 9.58 -14.67
N LEU A 198 6.35 9.03 -13.99
CA LEU A 198 6.15 8.23 -12.78
C LEU A 198 5.64 9.11 -11.65
N ARG A 199 4.70 8.57 -10.87
CA ARG A 199 4.19 9.26 -9.69
C ARG A 199 5.18 9.12 -8.53
N PRO A 200 5.13 10.05 -7.55
CA PRO A 200 5.80 9.92 -6.26
C PRO A 200 5.66 8.51 -5.66
N GLY A 201 6.78 7.90 -5.29
CA GLY A 201 6.83 6.56 -4.68
C GLY A 201 6.52 5.37 -5.61
N GLU A 202 6.24 5.60 -6.89
CA GLU A 202 5.94 4.55 -7.88
C GLU A 202 7.21 3.89 -8.42
N LYS A 203 7.25 2.55 -8.43
CA LYS A 203 8.34 1.77 -9.03
C LYS A 203 8.13 1.57 -10.54
N LEU A 204 9.22 1.52 -11.28
CA LEU A 204 9.18 1.14 -12.70
C LEU A 204 8.84 -0.35 -12.86
N TYR A 205 9.48 -1.18 -12.03
CA TYR A 205 9.29 -2.62 -11.96
C TYR A 205 8.93 -3.00 -10.52
N GLU A 206 7.88 -3.80 -10.35
CA GLU A 206 7.55 -4.37 -9.04
C GLU A 206 8.32 -5.69 -8.86
N GLU A 207 8.55 -6.04 -7.60
CA GLU A 207 9.29 -7.23 -7.20
C GLU A 207 8.39 -8.08 -6.32
N LEU A 208 8.46 -9.40 -6.46
CA LEU A 208 7.64 -10.31 -5.64
C LEU A 208 8.38 -10.82 -4.39
N LEU A 209 9.70 -10.61 -4.30
CA LEU A 209 10.59 -11.21 -3.29
C LEU A 209 11.65 -10.23 -2.79
N ILE A 210 11.89 -10.19 -1.46
CA ILE A 210 12.98 -9.41 -0.86
C ILE A 210 14.29 -10.21 -0.96
N GLY A 211 14.32 -11.46 -0.53
CA GLY A 211 15.50 -12.33 -0.66
C GLY A 211 15.47 -13.27 -1.87
N GLU A 212 16.54 -14.06 -2.01
CA GLU A 212 16.58 -15.23 -2.91
C GLU A 212 16.05 -16.50 -2.25
N SER A 213 15.87 -16.49 -0.92
CA SER A 213 15.46 -17.65 -0.12
C SER A 213 13.96 -17.89 -0.22
N VAL A 214 13.58 -18.70 -1.20
CA VAL A 214 12.21 -19.13 -1.42
C VAL A 214 12.14 -20.64 -1.46
N THR A 215 11.19 -21.20 -0.71
CA THR A 215 10.89 -22.62 -0.71
C THR A 215 9.57 -22.87 -1.43
N GLY A 216 9.52 -23.94 -2.23
CA GLY A 216 8.27 -24.38 -2.85
C GLY A 216 7.27 -24.88 -1.80
N THR A 217 5.98 -24.81 -2.12
CA THR A 217 4.92 -25.46 -1.34
C THR A 217 4.37 -26.67 -2.09
N GLU A 218 3.37 -27.36 -1.52
CA GLU A 218 2.65 -28.42 -2.22
C GLU A 218 1.91 -27.92 -3.47
N HIS A 219 1.61 -26.61 -3.55
CA HIS A 219 0.95 -26.00 -4.68
C HIS A 219 1.97 -25.28 -5.60
N PRO A 220 2.03 -25.58 -6.91
CA PRO A 220 3.08 -25.09 -7.81
C PRO A 220 3.08 -23.57 -7.99
N LYS A 221 1.93 -22.91 -7.79
CA LYS A 221 1.80 -21.43 -7.87
C LYS A 221 1.91 -20.71 -6.54
N ILE A 222 2.24 -21.41 -5.47
CA ILE A 222 2.37 -20.82 -4.13
C ILE A 222 3.76 -21.15 -3.64
N MET A 223 4.52 -20.12 -3.34
CA MET A 223 5.85 -20.21 -2.78
C MET A 223 5.85 -19.65 -1.38
N ARG A 224 6.82 -20.05 -0.55
CA ARG A 224 7.04 -19.51 0.79
C ARG A 224 8.36 -18.74 0.79
N ALA A 225 8.30 -17.45 1.11
CA ALA A 225 9.46 -16.61 1.27
C ALA A 225 9.97 -16.69 2.71
N GLU A 226 11.28 -16.85 2.86
CA GLU A 226 11.96 -16.68 4.14
C GLU A 226 12.37 -15.22 4.26
N GLU A 227 11.73 -14.52 5.21
CA GLU A 227 11.90 -13.10 5.43
C GLU A 227 12.43 -12.85 6.82
N GLU A 228 13.33 -11.88 6.98
CA GLU A 228 13.77 -11.45 8.29
C GLU A 228 12.59 -10.92 9.11
N THR A 229 12.59 -11.24 10.40
CA THR A 229 11.53 -10.94 11.34
C THR A 229 12.08 -10.17 12.52
N LEU A 230 11.33 -9.19 13.01
CA LEU A 230 11.62 -8.52 14.27
C LEU A 230 11.16 -9.42 15.44
N SER A 231 11.93 -9.42 16.54
CA SER A 231 11.43 -10.01 17.79
C SER A 231 10.26 -9.19 18.33
N TRP A 232 9.42 -9.80 19.16
CA TRP A 232 8.29 -9.10 19.77
C TRP A 232 8.75 -7.88 20.58
N GLU A 233 9.85 -7.97 21.32
CA GLU A 233 10.36 -6.88 22.16
C GLU A 233 10.77 -5.66 21.33
N THR A 234 11.49 -5.90 20.22
CA THR A 234 11.87 -4.81 19.29
C THR A 234 10.63 -4.22 18.63
N LEU A 235 9.71 -5.07 18.16
CA LEU A 235 8.48 -4.63 17.51
C LEU A 235 7.60 -3.82 18.47
N ASP A 236 7.43 -4.24 19.72
CA ASP A 236 6.59 -3.58 20.73
C ASP A 236 7.10 -2.17 21.07
N SER A 237 8.42 -2.01 21.16
CA SER A 237 9.08 -0.71 21.30
C SER A 237 8.79 0.21 20.11
N LEU A 238 8.92 -0.32 18.89
CA LEU A 238 8.63 0.43 17.65
C LEU A 238 7.14 0.79 17.54
N LEU A 239 6.24 -0.12 17.89
CA LEU A 239 4.79 0.12 17.91
C LEU A 239 4.43 1.22 18.90
N SER A 240 5.01 1.22 20.10
CA SER A 240 4.77 2.24 21.12
C SER A 240 5.23 3.63 20.66
N ARG A 241 6.42 3.70 20.04
CA ARG A 241 6.93 4.94 19.43
C ARG A 241 6.03 5.41 18.29
N LEU A 242 5.65 4.50 17.40
CA LEU A 242 4.78 4.81 16.26
C LEU A 242 3.40 5.30 16.71
N GLU A 243 2.84 4.72 17.77
CA GLU A 243 1.53 5.11 18.30
C GLU A 243 1.58 6.53 18.85
N SER A 244 2.60 6.85 19.66
CA SER A 244 2.84 8.21 20.16
C SER A 244 3.06 9.20 19.02
N ALA A 245 3.84 8.82 18.01
CA ALA A 245 4.07 9.66 16.84
C ALA A 245 2.78 9.92 16.06
N CYS A 246 1.94 8.90 15.86
CA CYS A 246 0.62 9.07 15.22
C CYS A 246 -0.33 9.95 16.03
N GLN A 247 -0.34 9.85 17.37
CA GLN A 247 -1.17 10.69 18.23
C GLN A 247 -0.76 12.17 18.20
N ASN A 248 0.55 12.42 18.07
CA ASN A 248 1.11 13.77 17.99
C ASN A 248 1.28 14.28 16.54
N ILE A 249 0.88 13.47 15.54
CA ILE A 249 1.06 13.74 14.11
C ILE A 249 2.56 13.94 13.74
N ASP A 250 3.50 13.39 14.50
CA ASP A 250 4.94 13.55 14.27
C ASP A 250 5.41 12.74 13.06
N LEU A 251 5.41 13.39 11.88
CA LEU A 251 5.79 12.75 10.62
C LEU A 251 7.26 12.33 10.57
N PHE A 252 8.14 13.06 11.27
CA PHE A 252 9.57 12.73 11.31
C PHE A 252 9.78 11.44 12.07
N GLU A 253 9.13 11.29 13.23
CA GLU A 253 9.24 10.07 14.02
C GLU A 253 8.52 8.89 13.35
N ILE A 254 7.36 9.09 12.70
CA ILE A 254 6.71 8.03 11.91
C ILE A 254 7.65 7.52 10.81
N ARG A 255 8.28 8.43 10.06
CA ARG A 255 9.25 8.07 9.02
C ARG A 255 10.46 7.34 9.61
N SER A 256 11.01 7.84 10.72
CA SER A 256 12.13 7.24 11.44
C SER A 256 11.82 5.79 11.85
N VAL A 257 10.67 5.57 12.51
CA VAL A 257 10.24 4.24 12.95
C VAL A 257 10.03 3.29 11.77
N LEU A 258 9.43 3.76 10.66
CA LEU A 258 9.23 2.93 9.48
C LEU A 258 10.57 2.55 8.82
N MET A 259 11.54 3.46 8.78
CA MET A 259 12.88 3.19 8.25
C MET A 259 13.69 2.25 9.14
N GLU A 260 13.49 2.31 10.46
CA GLU A 260 14.12 1.39 11.41
C GLU A 260 13.50 -0.01 11.36
N ALA A 261 12.18 -0.09 11.23
CA ALA A 261 11.47 -1.36 11.24
C ALA A 261 11.55 -2.12 9.91
N VAL A 262 11.45 -1.40 8.79
CA VAL A 262 11.26 -2.01 7.47
C VAL A 262 12.55 -1.99 6.67
N ASP A 263 13.17 -3.15 6.55
CA ASP A 263 14.38 -3.30 5.74
C ASP A 263 14.16 -2.93 4.26
N GLY A 264 15.14 -2.22 3.70
CA GLY A 264 15.09 -1.69 2.35
C GLY A 264 14.03 -0.60 2.10
N PHE A 265 13.46 0.01 3.15
CA PHE A 265 12.56 1.16 2.98
C PHE A 265 13.34 2.43 2.63
N GLU A 266 13.24 2.85 1.37
CA GLU A 266 13.84 4.09 0.87
C GLU A 266 12.73 5.06 0.42
N PRO A 267 12.19 5.91 1.32
CA PRO A 267 11.19 6.89 0.94
C PRO A 267 11.81 7.91 -0.03
N LYS A 268 11.26 7.98 -1.25
CA LYS A 268 11.71 8.94 -2.28
C LYS A 268 11.18 10.36 -2.04
N GLU A 269 10.13 10.48 -1.26
CA GLU A 269 9.44 11.73 -0.97
C GLU A 269 9.55 12.06 0.52
N GLU A 270 9.38 13.35 0.84
CA GLU A 270 9.20 13.76 2.23
C GLU A 270 7.83 13.29 2.74
N ALA A 271 7.78 12.98 4.04
CA ALA A 271 6.53 12.63 4.67
C ALA A 271 5.57 13.83 4.64
N SER A 272 4.34 13.63 4.15
CA SER A 272 3.33 14.69 4.01
C SER A 272 2.00 14.26 4.64
N ASP A 273 1.36 15.21 5.32
CA ASP A 273 0.03 15.06 5.91
C ASP A 273 -0.64 16.45 6.02
N PRO A 274 -1.87 16.64 5.50
CA PRO A 274 -2.57 17.92 5.57
C PRO A 274 -2.74 18.46 6.98
N LEU A 275 -2.95 17.58 7.97
CA LEU A 275 -3.10 18.01 9.36
C LEU A 275 -1.77 18.44 9.96
N TRP A 276 -0.67 17.79 9.56
CA TRP A 276 0.67 18.21 9.93
C TRP A 276 0.99 19.60 9.41
N GLU A 277 0.70 19.89 8.13
CA GLU A 277 0.95 21.21 7.55
C GLU A 277 0.21 22.31 8.33
N ILE A 278 -1.04 22.05 8.74
CA ILE A 278 -1.81 22.97 9.57
C ILE A 278 -1.23 23.08 10.98
N TYR A 279 -0.88 21.95 11.61
CA TYR A 279 -0.34 21.92 12.97
C TYR A 279 1.01 22.65 13.04
N TYR A 280 1.92 22.35 12.11
CA TYR A 280 3.24 22.96 11.99
C TYR A 280 3.14 24.45 11.67
N ALA A 281 2.24 24.86 10.77
CA ALA A 281 1.98 26.27 10.49
C ALA A 281 1.40 27.03 11.70
N ASN A 282 0.64 26.36 12.57
CA ASN A 282 0.13 26.95 13.80
C ASN A 282 1.15 26.95 14.95
N TYR A 283 2.04 25.95 15.01
CA TYR A 283 3.09 25.84 16.01
C TYR A 283 4.26 26.81 15.75
N ASN A 284 4.57 27.08 14.47
CA ASN A 284 5.59 28.06 14.06
C ASN A 284 5.07 29.48 13.88
N LYS A 285 3.79 29.74 14.19
CA LYS A 285 3.33 31.11 14.45
C LYS A 285 3.85 31.54 15.81
N ASP A 286 5.02 32.15 15.80
CA ASP A 286 5.57 32.86 16.94
C ASP A 286 4.54 33.89 17.47
N PRO A 287 4.03 33.76 18.70
CA PRO A 287 3.13 34.76 19.29
C PRO A 287 3.79 36.14 19.40
N SER A 288 5.13 36.22 19.33
CA SER A 288 5.90 37.45 19.46
C SER A 288 6.09 38.23 18.15
N GLN A 289 5.69 37.69 16.99
CA GLN A 289 5.77 38.41 15.70
C GLN A 289 4.44 39.02 15.22
N THR A 290 3.34 38.82 15.95
CA THR A 290 2.04 39.45 15.63
C THR A 290 1.85 40.86 16.21
N ALA A 291 2.87 41.44 16.83
CA ALA A 291 2.80 42.75 17.46
C ALA A 291 3.82 43.74 16.89
N GLU A 292 3.84 43.98 15.58
CA GLU A 292 4.39 45.24 15.05
C GLU A 292 3.89 45.53 13.62
N SER A 293 3.52 46.80 13.40
CA SER A 293 3.06 47.45 12.14
C SER A 293 1.59 47.26 11.70
N GLN A 294 0.64 47.74 12.52
CA GLN A 294 -0.57 48.38 11.93
C GLN A 294 -0.23 49.84 11.58
N GLU A 295 0.46 50.05 10.46
CA GLU A 295 0.41 51.36 9.81
C GLU A 295 -0.94 51.48 9.09
N GLN A 296 -1.79 52.37 9.60
CA GLN A 296 -3.05 52.76 8.97
C GLN A 296 -2.79 53.33 7.57
N LYS A 297 -2.98 52.52 6.53
CA LYS A 297 -3.16 53.03 5.16
C LYS A 297 -4.56 53.61 5.03
N VAL A 298 -4.75 54.85 5.50
CA VAL A 298 -5.94 55.65 5.16
C VAL A 298 -5.71 56.26 3.78
N THR A 299 -6.48 55.82 2.79
CA THR A 299 -6.55 56.48 1.48
C THR A 299 -7.56 57.63 1.56
N PRO A 300 -7.17 58.90 1.32
CA PRO A 300 -8.13 60.00 1.32
C PRO A 300 -9.05 59.91 0.10
N LEU A 301 -10.34 60.13 0.33
CA LEU A 301 -11.43 59.85 -0.62
C LEU A 301 -11.68 60.97 -1.65
N PHE A 302 -10.88 62.04 -1.68
CA PHE A 302 -10.97 63.09 -2.70
C PHE A 302 -9.59 63.68 -3.03
N PRO A 303 -9.27 63.93 -4.31
CA PRO A 303 -8.10 64.70 -4.72
C PRO A 303 -8.38 66.22 -4.63
N ASP A 304 -7.36 67.01 -4.32
CA ASP A 304 -7.40 68.49 -4.31
C ASP A 304 -7.74 69.09 -5.68
#